data_AF-A0A822W2P2-F1
#
_entry.id   AF-A0A822W2P2-F1
#
_cell.length_a   1.000
_cell.length_b   1.000
_cell.length_c   1.000
_cell.angle_alpha   90.00
_cell.angle_beta   90.00
_cell.angle_gamma   90.00
#
_symmetry.space_group_name_H-M   'P 1'
#
loop_
_entity.id
_entity.type
_entity.pdbx_description
1 polymer ?
#
loop_
_entity_poly.entity_id
_entity_poly.type
_entity_poly.pdbx_seq_one_letter_code
_entity_poly.pdbx_strand_id
1 'polypeptide(L)' 'MNIPLTFLTDDILKTMATSHKNYFVLNKEKSKDNRDHFFIFEVRTLEENPLIYHYTYKKTTTYLVQK' A
#
# COMPACT_ATOMS: atom_id res chain seq x y z
N MET A 1 13.09 -9.29 14.92
CA MET A 1 12.73 -7.90 15.25
C MET A 1 11.26 -7.67 14.95
N ASN A 2 10.50 -7.14 15.92
CA ASN A 2 9.13 -6.65 15.68
C ASN A 2 9.23 -5.17 15.34
N ILE A 3 9.22 -4.85 14.04
CA ILE A 3 9.11 -3.46 13.60
C ILE A 3 7.76 -2.94 14.11
N PRO A 4 7.71 -1.81 14.83
CA PRO A 4 6.45 -1.25 15.30
C PRO A 4 5.50 -1.02 14.12
N LEU A 5 4.24 -1.43 14.28
CA LEU A 5 3.21 -1.33 13.25
C LEU A 5 3.07 0.10 12.69
N THR A 6 3.38 1.10 13.51
CA THR A 6 3.37 2.53 13.18
C THR A 6 4.31 2.89 12.03
N PHE A 7 5.50 2.30 11.96
CA PHE A 7 6.44 2.57 10.86
C PHE A 7 5.92 2.06 9.53
N LEU A 8 5.23 0.92 9.54
CA LEU A 8 4.66 0.35 8.32
C LEU A 8 3.46 1.17 7.83
N THR A 9 2.60 1.63 8.73
CA THR A 9 1.46 2.48 8.36
C THR A 9 1.90 3.82 7.78
N ASP A 10 2.95 4.44 8.35
CA ASP A 10 3.49 5.70 7.85
C ASP A 10 4.14 5.54 6.48
N ASP A 11 4.94 4.47 6.29
CA ASP A 11 5.56 4.14 5.01
C ASP A 11 4.52 3.86 3.92
N ILE A 12 3.42 3.16 4.26
CA ILE A 12 2.30 2.93 3.35
C ILE A 12 1.67 4.27 2.95
N LEU A 13 1.24 5.08 3.91
CA LEU A 13 0.56 6.34 3.63
C LEU A 13 1.43 7.30 2.82
N LYS A 14 2.71 7.43 3.19
CA LYS A 14 3.68 8.26 2.47
C LYS A 14 3.88 7.79 1.04
N THR A 15 4.01 6.48 0.82
CA THR A 15 4.18 5.91 -0.52
C THR A 15 2.94 6.11 -1.37
N MET A 16 1.75 5.88 -0.82
CA MET A 16 0.49 6.04 -1.54
C MET A 16 0.25 7.50 -1.94
N ALA A 17 0.53 8.44 -1.04
CA ALA A 17 0.38 9.88 -1.30
C ALA A 17 1.37 10.42 -2.35
N THR A 18 2.57 9.85 -2.45
CA THR A 18 3.62 10.33 -3.37
C THR A 18 3.60 9.65 -4.73
N SER A 19 3.32 8.35 -4.78
CA SER A 19 3.45 7.55 -6.00
C SER A 19 2.27 7.66 -6.96
N HIS A 20 1.12 8.16 -6.51
CA HIS A 20 -0.16 8.14 -7.24
C HIS A 20 -0.58 6.74 -7.71
N LYS A 21 0.00 5.69 -7.11
CA LYS A 21 -0.33 4.30 -7.37
C LYS A 21 -1.33 3.83 -6.33
N ASN A 22 -2.17 2.88 -6.72
CA ASN A 22 -3.13 2.25 -5.85
C ASN A 22 -2.57 1.00 -5.13
N TYR A 23 -1.24 0.88 -5.02
CA TYR A 23 -0.62 -0.25 -4.36
C TYR A 23 0.66 0.13 -3.62
N PHE A 24 0.94 -0.60 -2.53
CA PHE A 24 2.18 -0.53 -1.76
C PHE A 24 2.97 -1.82 -1.94
N VAL A 25 4.29 -1.72 -2.03
CA VAL A 25 5.19 -2.88 -2.16
C VAL A 25 6.02 -3.04 -0.89
N LEU A 26 5.86 -4.19 -0.23
CA LEU A 26 6.83 -4.65 0.75
C LEU A 26 7.87 -5.49 0.00
N ASN A 27 9.05 -4.93 -0.20
CA ASN A 27 10.13 -5.61 -0.91
C ASN A 27 10.58 -6.86 -0.14
N LYS A 28 11.05 -7.87 -0.87
CA LYS A 28 11.52 -9.15 -0.35
C LYS A 28 12.53 -9.01 0.79
N GLU A 29 13.40 -8.02 0.76
CA GLU A 29 14.42 -7.78 1.79
C GLU A 29 13.81 -7.39 3.15
N LYS A 30 12.60 -6.82 3.13
CA LYS A 30 11.83 -6.45 4.32
C LYS A 30 10.75 -7.48 4.68
N SER A 31 10.52 -8.45 3.80
CA SER A 31 9.57 -9.54 4.02
C SER A 31 10.20 -10.68 4.81
N LYS A 32 9.39 -11.46 5.55
CA LYS A 32 9.89 -12.65 6.27
C LYS A 32 10.07 -13.87 5.36
N ASP A 33 9.34 -13.93 4.26
CA ASP A 33 9.31 -15.06 3.31
C ASP A 33 10.21 -14.81 2.08
N ASN A 34 10.97 -13.72 2.07
CA ASN A 34 11.84 -13.29 0.97
C ASN A 34 11.10 -13.13 -0.36
N ARG A 35 9.87 -12.59 -0.32
CA ARG A 35 9.04 -12.32 -1.49
C ARG A 35 8.56 -10.87 -1.49
N ASP A 36 8.39 -10.33 -2.69
CA ASP A 36 7.72 -9.04 -2.83
C ASP A 36 6.22 -9.22 -2.58
N HIS A 37 5.65 -8.40 -1.71
CA HIS A 37 4.21 -8.37 -1.45
C HIS A 37 3.62 -7.08 -1.95
N PHE A 38 2.60 -7.20 -2.79
CA PHE A 38 1.85 -6.09 -3.35
C PHE A 38 0.52 -5.97 -2.60
N PHE A 39 0.40 -4.93 -1.79
CA PHE A 39 -0.83 -4.56 -1.09
C PHE A 39 -1.63 -3.64 -2.01
N ILE A 40 -2.79 -4.11 -2.46
CA ILE A 40 -3.63 -3.40 -3.42
C ILE A 40 -4.75 -2.66 -2.68
N PHE A 41 -4.96 -1.41 -3.07
CA PHE A 41 -5.98 -0.53 -2.53
C PHE A 41 -6.91 -0.06 -3.64
N GLU A 42 -8.16 0.20 -3.27
CA GLU A 42 -9.05 1.06 -4.02
C GLU A 42 -8.88 2.50 -3.52
N VAL A 43 -8.75 3.43 -4.45
CA VAL A 43 -8.58 4.86 -4.14
C VAL A 43 -9.83 5.59 -4.61
N ARG A 44 -10.45 6.35 -3.72
CA ARG A 44 -11.60 7.20 -4.04
C ARG A 44 -11.40 8.58 -3.42
N THR A 45 -11.83 9.61 -4.13
CA THR A 45 -12.02 10.95 -3.56
C THR A 45 -13.47 11.10 -3.11
N LEU A 46 -13.71 11.96 -2.12
CA LEU A 46 -15.06 12.33 -1.73
C LEU A 46 -15.52 13.48 -2.63
N GLU A 47 -16.76 13.42 -3.12
CA GLU A 47 -17.34 14.52 -3.91
C GLU A 47 -17.41 15.82 -3.09
N GLU A 48 -17.70 15.70 -1.79
CA GLU A 48 -17.76 16.82 -0.85
C GLU A 48 -16.38 17.45 -0.57
N ASN A 49 -15.30 16.68 -0.72
CA ASN A 49 -13.94 17.17 -0.51
C ASN A 49 -12.92 16.41 -1.38
N PRO A 50 -12.60 16.93 -2.58
CA PRO A 50 -11.69 16.27 -3.51
C PRO A 50 -10.23 16.27 -3.04
N LEU A 51 -9.90 16.96 -1.94
CA LEU A 51 -8.56 16.94 -1.34
C LEU A 51 -8.34 15.72 -0.43
N ILE A 52 -9.42 15.01 -0.06
CA ILE A 52 -9.34 13.81 0.78
C ILE A 52 -9.34 12.57 -0.10
N TYR A 53 -8.30 11.76 0.05
CA TYR A 53 -8.16 10.46 -0.59
C TYR A 53 -8.45 9.35 0.40
N HIS A 54 -9.47 8.53 0.12
CA HIS A 54 -9.76 7.31 0.84
C HIS A 54 -9.09 6.11 0.17
N TYR A 55 -8.27 5.40 0.94
CA TYR A 55 -7.59 4.18 0.54
C TYR A 55 -8.24 2.99 1.25
N THR A 56 -8.95 2.16 0.51
CA THR A 56 -9.56 0.93 1.04
C THR A 56 -8.72 -0.27 0.63
N TYR A 57 -8.17 -0.99 1.60
CA TYR A 57 -7.45 -2.23 1.33
C TYR A 57 -8.36 -3.26 0.65
N LYS A 58 -7.86 -3.90 -0.42
CA LYS A 58 -8.60 -4.92 -1.16
C LYS A 58 -8.00 -6.31 -0.97
N LYS A 59 -6.70 -6.45 -1.30
CA LYS A 59 -6.02 -7.75 -1.26
C LYS A 59 -4.51 -7.58 -1.27
N THR A 60 -3.82 -8.66 -0.91
CA THR A 60 -2.37 -8.81 -1.09
C THR A 60 -2.10 -9.92 -2.10
N THR A 61 -1.09 -9.71 -2.94
CA THR A 61 -0.58 -10.72 -3.88
C THR A 61 0.94 -10.70 -3.87
N THR A 62 1.57 -11.83 -4.16
CA THR A 62 3.04 -11.93 -4.33
C THR A 62 3.47 -11.77 -5.79
N TYR A 63 2.51 -11.53 -6.69
CA TYR A 63 2.73 -11.30 -8.12
C TYR A 63 1.69 -10.32 -8.65
N LEU A 64 2.13 -9.37 -9.48
CA LEU A 64 1.21 -8.50 -10.22
C LEU A 64 0.65 -9.29 -11.41
N VAL A 65 -0.63 -9.67 -11.35
CA VAL A 65 -1.34 -10.10 -12.56
C VAL A 65 -1.63 -8.84 -13.37
N GLN A 66 -0.77 -8.54 -14.34
CA GLN A 66 -1.13 -7.58 -15.39
C GLN A 66 -2.28 -8.21 -16.17
N LYS A 67 -3.43 -7.55 -16.16
CA LYS A 67 -4.59 -7.95 -16.95
C LYS A 67 -4.49 -7.32 -18.34
#